data_AF-A0A453J3T1-F1
#
_entry.id   AF-A0A453J3T1-F1
#
_cell.length_a   1.000
_cell.length_b   1.000
_cell.length_c   1.000
_cell.angle_alpha   90.00
_cell.angle_beta   90.00
_cell.angle_gamma   90.00
#
_symmetry.space_group_name_H-M   'P 1'
#
loop_
_entity.id
_entity.type
_entity.pdbx_description
1 polymer ?
#
loop_
_entity_poly.entity_id
_entity_poly.type
_entity_poly.pdbx_seq_one_letter_code
_entity_poly.pdbx_strand_id
1 'polypeptide(L)'
;MEVGDLHKVWEIRALKRKPEEPAARALLNRVAKQVQPIMRRRKWRVKVLSEFSPKNPRLLGLNVNRGVEVKLRLRRDGRDLDFIPYEEVLDTMLHELAHNARGPHDAQFYKLWDELRKTELIL
;
A
#
# COMPACT_ATOMS: atom_id res chain seq x y z
N MET A 1 -1.88 -3.79 30.67
CA MET A 1 -1.76 -4.49 29.38
C MET A 1 -1.61 -3.42 28.32
N GLU A 2 -0.42 -3.26 27.72
CA GLU A 2 -0.29 -2.38 26.56
C GLU A 2 -1.17 -2.95 25.45
N VAL A 3 -2.25 -2.24 25.12
CA VAL A 3 -3.05 -2.56 23.94
C VAL A 3 -2.12 -2.31 22.76
N GLY A 4 -1.53 -3.38 22.23
CA GLY A 4 -0.56 -3.31 21.14
C GLY A 4 -1.11 -2.48 19.98
N ASP A 5 -0.23 -1.74 19.32
CA ASP A 5 -0.57 -0.80 18.25
C ASP A 5 -1.58 -1.39 17.24
N LEU A 6 -2.82 -0.89 17.29
CA LEU A 6 -3.94 -1.39 16.50
C LEU A 6 -3.96 -0.82 15.06
N HIS A 7 -3.24 0.27 14.84
CA HIS A 7 -3.31 1.09 13.63
C HIS A 7 -2.13 0.80 12.71
N LYS A 8 -2.07 -0.44 12.22
CA LYS A 8 -0.94 -0.97 11.47
C LYS A 8 -1.37 -1.87 10.31
N VAL A 9 -0.39 -2.25 9.50
CA VAL A 9 -0.48 -3.42 8.62
C VAL A 9 -0.29 -4.68 9.48
N TRP A 10 -1.23 -5.61 9.44
CA TRP A 10 -1.20 -6.80 10.30
C TRP A 10 -0.51 -8.00 9.64
N GLU A 11 -0.70 -8.18 8.33
CA GLU A 11 -0.13 -9.28 7.57
C GLU A 11 0.42 -8.77 6.24
N ILE A 12 1.54 -9.35 5.79
CA ILE A 12 2.16 -9.05 4.51
C ILE A 12 2.26 -10.33 3.67
N ARG A 13 1.83 -10.28 2.41
CA ARG A 13 1.83 -11.44 1.50
C ARG A 13 2.44 -11.08 0.14
N ALA A 14 3.58 -11.65 -0.20
CA ALA A 14 4.13 -11.60 -1.55
C ALA A 14 3.68 -12.82 -2.39
N LEU A 15 3.80 -12.74 -3.72
CA LEU A 15 3.44 -13.83 -4.63
C LEU A 15 4.47 -14.96 -4.56
N LYS A 16 4.15 -16.02 -3.80
CA LYS A 16 5.04 -17.18 -3.54
C LYS A 16 5.71 -17.83 -4.75
N ARG A 17 5.09 -17.76 -5.93
CA ARG A 17 5.58 -18.42 -7.16
C ARG A 17 6.29 -17.46 -8.12
N LYS A 18 6.43 -16.17 -7.77
CA LYS A 18 7.18 -15.19 -8.56
C LYS A 18 8.67 -15.23 -8.18
N PRO A 19 9.58 -14.95 -9.12
CA PRO A 19 11.01 -14.84 -8.81
C PRO A 19 11.25 -13.73 -7.78
N GLU A 20 12.35 -13.82 -7.02
CA GLU A 20 12.72 -12.80 -6.04
C GLU A 20 11.62 -12.45 -5.02
N GLU A 21 10.82 -13.43 -4.63
CA GLU A 21 9.75 -13.25 -3.65
C GLU A 21 10.23 -12.67 -2.30
N PRO A 22 11.45 -13.00 -1.79
CA PRO A 22 12.01 -12.30 -0.63
C PRO A 22 12.19 -10.80 -0.83
N ALA A 23 12.61 -10.36 -2.03
CA ALA A 23 12.76 -8.94 -2.35
C ALA A 23 11.40 -8.23 -2.43
N ALA A 24 10.40 -8.89 -3.04
CA ALA A 24 9.02 -8.40 -3.06
C ALA A 24 8.45 -8.23 -1.64
N ARG A 25 8.65 -9.23 -0.77
CA ARG A 25 8.24 -9.12 0.64
C ARG A 25 9.00 -8.01 1.37
N ALA A 26 10.30 -7.85 1.12
CA ALA A 26 11.08 -6.76 1.72
C ALA A 26 10.55 -5.38 1.29
N LEU A 27 10.18 -5.22 0.02
CA LEU A 27 9.56 -4.01 -0.51
C LEU A 27 8.23 -3.69 0.19
N LEU A 28 7.33 -4.68 0.34
CA LEU A 28 6.08 -4.51 1.08
C LEU A 28 6.30 -4.15 2.55
N ASN A 29 7.30 -4.75 3.21
CA ASN A 29 7.67 -4.40 4.58
C ASN A 29 8.15 -2.96 4.69
N ARG A 30 8.98 -2.50 3.74
CA ARG A 30 9.44 -1.11 3.69
C ARG A 30 8.27 -0.14 3.53
N VAL A 31 7.35 -0.41 2.61
CA VAL A 31 6.13 0.38 2.40
C VAL A 31 5.27 0.42 3.67
N ALA A 32 5.01 -0.74 4.29
CA ALA A 32 4.24 -0.83 5.52
C ALA A 32 4.85 -0.01 6.66
N LYS A 33 6.18 -0.06 6.82
CA LYS A 33 6.91 0.74 7.82
C LYS A 33 6.78 2.23 7.55
N GLN A 34 6.91 2.65 6.28
CA GLN A 34 6.84 4.07 5.89
C GLN A 34 5.48 4.68 6.21
N VAL A 35 4.39 3.95 5.97
CA VAL A 35 3.03 4.47 6.19
C VAL A 35 2.55 4.33 7.64
N GLN A 36 3.29 3.65 8.51
CA GLN A 36 2.89 3.40 9.89
C GLN A 36 2.54 4.68 10.68
N PRO A 37 3.32 5.79 10.62
CA PRO A 37 2.97 7.02 11.32
C PRO A 37 1.67 7.66 10.80
N ILE A 38 1.40 7.56 9.50
CA ILE A 38 0.15 8.04 8.89
C ILE A 38 -1.03 7.22 9.42
N MET A 39 -0.91 5.90 9.40
CA MET A 39 -1.95 4.99 9.89
C MET A 39 -2.30 5.25 11.35
N ARG A 40 -1.29 5.47 12.21
CA ARG A 40 -1.51 5.86 13.61
C ARG A 40 -2.28 7.17 13.75
N ARG A 41 -1.84 8.24 13.07
CA ARG A 41 -2.49 9.56 13.16
C ARG A 41 -3.94 9.53 12.67
N ARG A 42 -4.21 8.77 11.61
CA ARG A 42 -5.55 8.66 10.99
C ARG A 42 -6.40 7.55 11.61
N LYS A 43 -5.88 6.79 12.59
CA LYS A 43 -6.52 5.60 13.18
C LYS A 43 -6.93 4.56 12.14
N TRP A 44 -6.12 4.38 11.10
CA TRP A 44 -6.34 3.41 10.04
C TRP A 44 -5.63 2.10 10.31
N ARG A 45 -6.17 1.02 9.76
CA ARG A 45 -5.58 -0.33 9.82
C ARG A 45 -5.69 -0.99 8.46
N VAL A 46 -4.73 -1.86 8.15
CA VAL A 46 -4.76 -2.73 6.98
C VAL A 46 -4.59 -4.16 7.46
N LYS A 47 -5.60 -5.02 7.29
CA LYS A 47 -5.50 -6.41 7.77
C LYS A 47 -4.49 -7.20 6.94
N VAL A 48 -4.49 -7.03 5.61
CA VAL A 48 -3.51 -7.67 4.71
C VAL A 48 -2.98 -6.65 3.70
N LEU A 49 -1.67 -6.53 3.60
CA LEU A 49 -0.98 -5.87 2.50
C LEU A 49 -0.39 -6.94 1.59
N SER A 50 -0.82 -7.03 0.33
CA SER A 50 -0.42 -8.10 -0.57
C SER A 50 0.10 -7.62 -1.91
N GLU A 51 1.01 -8.41 -2.49
CA GLU A 51 1.38 -8.29 -3.90
C GLU A 51 0.30 -8.92 -4.78
N PHE A 52 0.01 -8.30 -5.92
CA PHE A 52 -0.79 -8.90 -6.98
C PHE A 52 -0.24 -8.63 -8.39
N SER A 53 -0.72 -9.41 -9.36
CA SER A 53 -0.35 -9.29 -10.78
C SER A 53 -1.61 -9.40 -11.65
N PRO A 54 -2.47 -8.37 -11.68
CA PRO A 54 -3.71 -8.41 -12.44
C PRO A 54 -3.43 -8.41 -13.96
N LYS A 55 -4.39 -8.90 -14.76
CA LYS A 55 -4.28 -8.87 -16.23
C LYS A 55 -4.30 -7.45 -16.81
N ASN A 56 -4.93 -6.50 -16.11
CA ASN A 56 -4.92 -5.10 -16.53
C ASN A 56 -3.57 -4.47 -16.15
N PRO A 57 -2.73 -4.05 -17.11
CA PRO A 57 -1.42 -3.47 -16.82
C PRO A 57 -1.51 -2.12 -16.10
N ARG A 58 -2.63 -1.42 -16.24
CA ARG A 58 -2.86 -0.10 -15.61
C ARG A 58 -3.32 -0.19 -14.15
N LEU A 59 -3.68 -1.37 -13.67
CA LEU A 59 -4.10 -1.57 -12.29
C LEU A 59 -2.86 -1.75 -11.40
N LEU A 60 -2.52 -0.69 -10.66
CA LEU A 60 -1.35 -0.61 -9.79
C LEU A 60 -1.66 -0.92 -8.33
N GLY A 61 -2.88 -0.59 -7.87
CA GLY A 61 -3.33 -0.80 -6.51
C GLY A 61 -4.80 -1.22 -6.44
N LEU A 62 -5.21 -1.78 -5.31
CA LEU A 62 -6.63 -2.02 -4.99
C LEU A 62 -6.85 -2.11 -3.48
N ASN A 63 -7.69 -1.23 -2.94
CA ASN A 63 -8.21 -1.33 -1.58
C ASN A 63 -9.55 -2.07 -1.55
N VAL A 64 -9.57 -3.22 -0.89
CA VAL A 64 -10.78 -4.02 -0.65
C VAL A 64 -11.35 -3.69 0.72
N ASN A 65 -12.62 -3.28 0.74
CA ASN A 65 -13.41 -3.04 1.95
C ASN A 65 -12.73 -2.12 2.97
N ARG A 66 -12.13 -1.02 2.51
CA ARG A 66 -11.54 0.03 3.37
C ARG A 66 -10.48 -0.53 4.33
N GLY A 67 -9.49 -1.24 3.78
CA GLY A 67 -8.34 -1.74 4.51
C GLY A 67 -8.47 -3.18 5.00
N VAL A 68 -9.46 -3.96 4.53
CA VAL A 68 -9.44 -5.41 4.75
C VAL A 68 -8.26 -6.03 3.99
N GLU A 69 -8.06 -5.62 2.74
CA GLU A 69 -6.86 -5.96 1.99
C GLU A 69 -6.48 -4.81 1.07
N VAL A 70 -5.21 -4.41 1.11
CA VAL A 70 -4.63 -3.51 0.11
C VAL A 70 -3.68 -4.34 -0.75
N LYS A 71 -3.91 -4.30 -2.06
CA LYS A 71 -3.11 -5.01 -3.05
C LYS A 71 -2.24 -4.00 -3.79
N LEU A 72 -0.96 -4.30 -3.95
CA LEU A 72 -0.02 -3.49 -4.71
C LEU A 72 0.64 -4.32 -5.81
N ARG A 73 0.76 -3.73 -7.00
CA ARG A 73 1.58 -4.27 -8.07
C ARG A 73 3.01 -3.84 -7.78
N LEU A 74 3.91 -4.81 -7.71
CA LEU A 74 5.33 -4.55 -7.45
C LEU A 74 6.20 -4.70 -8.69
N ARG A 75 5.67 -5.30 -9.75
CA ARG A 75 6.43 -5.70 -10.95
C ARG A 75 5.76 -5.13 -12.19
N ARG A 76 6.57 -4.70 -13.15
CA ARG A 76 6.08 -4.24 -14.45
C ARG A 76 5.39 -5.38 -15.18
N ASP A 77 4.35 -5.05 -15.93
CA ASP A 77 3.55 -6.05 -16.63
C ASP A 77 4.40 -6.86 -17.62
N GLY A 78 4.25 -8.19 -17.58
CA GLY A 78 5.05 -9.11 -18.40
C GLY A 78 6.53 -9.22 -18.03
N ARG A 79 7.01 -8.52 -17.00
CA ARG A 79 8.43 -8.46 -16.61
C ARG A 79 8.61 -8.76 -15.12
N ASP A 80 8.66 -10.05 -14.78
CA ASP A 80 8.67 -10.48 -13.38
C ASP A 80 9.93 -10.08 -12.59
N LEU A 81 11.06 -9.83 -13.25
CA LEU A 81 12.30 -9.36 -12.59
C LEU A 81 12.40 -7.83 -12.50
N ASP A 82 11.49 -7.10 -13.14
CA ASP A 82 11.52 -5.64 -13.23
C ASP A 82 10.56 -5.05 -12.19
N PHE A 83 11.10 -4.72 -11.03
CA PHE A 83 10.35 -4.08 -9.96
C PHE A 83 10.01 -2.62 -10.30
N ILE A 84 8.78 -2.22 -9.98
CA ILE A 84 8.37 -0.82 -10.00
C ILE A 84 9.18 -0.07 -8.93
N PRO A 85 9.67 1.17 -9.22
CA PRO A 85 10.38 1.99 -8.25
C PRO A 85 9.62 2.12 -6.93
N TYR A 86 10.36 2.16 -5.83
CA TYR A 86 9.79 2.18 -4.47
C TYR A 86 8.82 3.36 -4.28
N GLU A 87 9.19 4.51 -4.81
CA GLU A 87 8.46 5.78 -4.71
C GLU A 87 7.10 5.68 -5.40
N GLU A 88 7.02 5.01 -6.56
CA GLU A 88 5.75 4.76 -7.27
C GLU A 88 4.87 3.76 -6.51
N VAL A 89 5.46 2.71 -5.93
CA VAL A 89 4.73 1.73 -5.10
C VAL A 89 4.20 2.38 -3.83
N LEU A 90 5.00 3.25 -3.19
CA LEU A 90 4.59 3.98 -2.00
C LEU A 90 3.47 4.97 -2.32
N ASP A 91 3.57 5.71 -3.43
CA ASP A 91 2.51 6.63 -3.85
C ASP A 91 1.18 5.91 -4.08
N THR A 92 1.26 4.72 -4.70
CA THR A 92 0.11 3.81 -4.86
C THR A 92 -0.42 3.37 -3.50
N MET A 93 0.42 3.03 -2.52
CA MET A 93 -0.05 2.71 -1.17
C MET A 93 -0.77 3.89 -0.51
N LEU A 94 -0.28 5.12 -0.67
CA LEU A 94 -0.93 6.31 -0.13
C LEU A 94 -2.31 6.55 -0.78
N HIS A 95 -2.41 6.32 -2.09
CA HIS A 95 -3.68 6.33 -2.82
C HIS A 95 -4.67 5.33 -2.22
N GLU A 96 -4.24 4.08 -2.05
CA GLU A 96 -5.09 3.04 -1.51
C GLU A 96 -5.46 3.31 -0.05
N LEU A 97 -4.58 3.90 0.76
CA LEU A 97 -4.94 4.31 2.12
C LEU A 97 -6.00 5.42 2.13
N ALA A 98 -6.00 6.35 1.18
CA ALA A 98 -7.06 7.37 1.06
C ALA A 98 -8.44 6.72 0.85
N HIS A 99 -8.49 5.56 0.18
CA HIS A 99 -9.72 4.77 0.04
C HIS A 99 -10.29 4.21 1.35
N ASN A 100 -9.54 4.23 2.46
CA ASN A 100 -10.12 3.92 3.78
C ASN A 100 -11.17 4.96 4.22
N ALA A 101 -11.05 6.21 3.74
CA ALA A 101 -11.97 7.30 4.08
C ALA A 101 -12.90 7.70 2.93
N ARG A 102 -12.43 7.66 1.66
CA ARG A 102 -13.19 8.14 0.50
C ARG A 102 -13.13 7.15 -0.66
N GLY A 103 -14.28 6.64 -1.10
CA GLY A 103 -14.37 5.72 -2.23
C GLY A 103 -14.18 6.40 -3.61
N PRO A 104 -15.00 7.40 -3.96
CA PRO A 104 -14.91 8.04 -5.27
C PRO A 104 -13.66 8.90 -5.45
N HIS A 105 -13.09 8.91 -6.67
CA HIS A 105 -11.99 9.81 -7.06
C HIS A 105 -12.50 11.22 -7.36
N ASP A 106 -12.92 11.93 -6.31
CA ASP A 106 -13.35 13.33 -6.40
C ASP A 106 -12.33 14.30 -5.78
N ALA A 107 -12.66 15.59 -5.78
CA ALA A 107 -11.78 16.63 -5.23
C ALA A 107 -11.38 16.37 -3.76
N GLN A 108 -12.25 15.76 -2.95
CA GLN A 108 -11.95 15.43 -1.56
C GLN A 108 -10.94 14.28 -1.48
N PHE A 109 -11.07 13.27 -2.35
CA PHE A 109 -10.09 12.20 -2.47
C PHE A 109 -8.71 12.75 -2.83
N TYR A 110 -8.60 13.57 -3.88
CA TYR A 110 -7.31 14.12 -4.31
C TYR A 110 -6.68 15.01 -3.25
N LYS A 111 -7.47 15.85 -2.58
CA LYS A 111 -6.99 16.64 -1.45
C LYS A 111 -6.43 15.76 -0.34
N LEU A 112 -7.13 14.69 0.03
CA LEU A 112 -6.67 13.74 1.04
C LEU A 112 -5.35 13.08 0.60
N TRP A 113 -5.28 12.57 -0.63
CA TRP A 113 -4.08 11.91 -1.14
C TRP A 113 -2.86 12.86 -1.12
N ASP A 114 -3.03 14.12 -1.52
CA ASP A 114 -1.98 15.13 -1.46
C ASP A 114 -1.53 15.46 -0.02
N GLU A 115 -2.46 15.50 0.94
CA GLU A 115 -2.12 15.62 2.36
C GLU A 115 -1.27 14.43 2.85
N LEU A 116 -1.59 13.21 2.41
CA LEU A 116 -0.83 12.00 2.78
C LEU A 116 0.60 12.06 2.24
N ARG A 117 0.78 12.46 0.99
CA ARG A 117 2.12 12.66 0.37
C ARG A 117 2.95 13.69 1.10
N LYS A 118 2.36 14.84 1.46
CA LYS A 118 3.08 15.89 2.22
C LYS A 118 3.51 15.40 3.60
N THR A 119 2.73 14.51 4.21
CA THR A 119 3.09 13.92 5.50
C THR A 119 4.30 12.99 5.38
N GLU A 120 4.48 12.33 4.23
CA GLU A 120 5.65 11.50 3.95
C GLU A 120 6.94 12.33 3.87
N LEU A 121 6.91 13.53 3.28
CA LEU A 121 8.08 14.41 3.13
C LEU A 121 8.61 14.99 4.46
N ILE A 122 7.90 14.79 5.58
CA ILE A 122 8.22 15.34 6.91
C ILE A 122 8.70 14.21 7.87
N LEU A 123 8.75 12.96 7.41
CA LEU A 123 9.15 11.77 8.18
C LEU A 123 10.48 11.22 7.70
#